data_AF-A0AAV7HNH1-F1
#
_entry.id   AF-A0AAV7HNH1-F1
#
_cell.length_a   1.000
_cell.length_b   1.000
_cell.length_c   1.000
_cell.angle_alpha   90.00
_cell.angle_beta   90.00
_cell.angle_gamma   90.00
#
_symmetry.space_group_name_H-M   'P 1'
#
loop_
_entity.id
_entity.type
_entity.pdbx_description
1 polymer ?
#
loop_
_entity_poly.entity_id
_entity_poly.type
_entity_poly.pdbx_seq_one_letter_code
_entity_poly.pdbx_strand_id
1 'polypeptide(L)' 'MRVASERILGVQYAIPDYVHVSPECRHLISRIFVANPAMRFTMTEIRNHEWFLKNLPADLMDDSIMRNQYEEPD' A
#
# COMPACT_ATOMS: atom_id res chain seq x y z
N MET A 1 -12.29 -9.88 22.95
CA MET A 1 -12.40 -9.51 21.51
C MET A 1 -12.64 -8.02 21.25
N ARG A 2 -12.56 -7.12 22.25
CA ARG A 2 -12.86 -5.67 22.07
C ARG A 2 -11.67 -4.83 21.64
N VAL A 3 -10.49 -5.12 22.19
CA VAL A 3 -9.26 -4.33 21.98
C VAL A 3 -8.75 -4.27 20.53
N ALA A 4 -8.99 -5.29 19.70
CA ALA A 4 -8.51 -5.29 18.32
C ALA A 4 -9.31 -4.31 17.44
N SER A 5 -10.64 -4.31 17.56
CA SER A 5 -11.52 -3.44 16.78
C SER A 5 -11.30 -1.96 17.09
N GLU A 6 -11.09 -1.61 18.36
CA GLU A 6 -10.82 -0.23 18.79
C GLU A 6 -9.50 0.30 18.20
N ARG A 7 -8.45 -0.54 18.12
CA ARG A 7 -7.17 -0.17 17.52
C ARG A 7 -7.24 0.03 16.02
N ILE A 8 -8.08 -0.73 15.33
CA ILE A 8 -8.29 -0.60 13.87
C ILE A 8 -9.02 0.71 13.56
N LEU A 9 -10.10 1.00 14.30
CA LEU A 9 -10.88 2.23 14.11
C LEU A 9 -10.08 3.48 14.47
N GLY A 10 -9.24 3.41 15.51
CA GLY A 10 -8.36 4.50 15.94
C GLY A 10 -7.03 4.57 15.18
N VAL A 11 -6.76 3.66 14.23
CA VAL A 11 -5.49 3.57 13.49
C VAL A 11 -4.28 3.56 14.43
N GLN A 12 -4.37 2.80 15.51
CA GLN A 12 -3.35 2.77 16.56
C GLN A 12 -2.31 1.68 16.29
N TYR A 13 -1.30 2.02 15.50
CA TYR A 13 -0.15 1.17 15.21
C TYR A 13 1.17 1.85 15.59
N ALA A 14 2.19 1.04 15.90
CA ALA A 14 3.55 1.50 16.13
C ALA A 14 4.51 0.46 15.56
N ILE A 15 5.59 0.92 14.92
CA ILE A 15 6.69 0.06 14.47
C ILE A 15 7.68 -0.01 15.63
N PRO A 16 7.95 -1.20 16.19
CA PRO A 16 8.88 -1.31 17.33
C PRO A 16 10.30 -0.86 16.99
N ASP A 17 11.03 -0.32 17.96
CA ASP A 17 12.38 0.24 17.74
C ASP A 17 13.41 -0.79 17.26
N TYR A 18 13.20 -2.07 17.58
CA TYR A 18 14.05 -3.17 17.12
C TYR A 18 13.83 -3.54 15.64
N VAL A 19 12.79 -3.01 15.00
CA VAL A 19 12.48 -3.26 13.59
C VAL A 19 12.99 -2.10 12.74
N HIS A 20 14.10 -2.32 12.04
CA HIS A 20 14.63 -1.34 11.10
C HIS A 20 13.86 -1.39 9.78
N VAL A 21 12.91 -0.47 9.62
CA VAL A 21 12.24 -0.21 8.34
C VAL A 21 12.88 0.97 7.64
N SER A 22 12.96 0.92 6.31
CA SER A 22 13.42 2.09 5.54
C SER A 22 12.41 3.24 5.64
N PRO A 23 12.84 4.50 5.47
CA PRO A 23 11.93 5.65 5.50
C PRO A 23 10.78 5.53 4.50
N GLU A 24 11.07 5.00 3.31
CA GLU A 24 10.08 4.80 2.24
C GLU A 24 9.06 3.71 2.63
N CYS A 25 9.49 2.65 3.31
CA CYS A 25 8.60 1.62 3.83
C CYS A 25 7.63 2.21 4.87
N ARG A 26 8.16 3.01 5.81
CA ARG A 26 7.37 3.69 6.84
C ARG A 26 6.36 4.65 6.22
N HIS A 27 6.78 5.39 5.19
CA HIS A 27 5.90 6.26 4.43
C HIS A 27 4.75 5.48 3.78
N LEU A 28 5.05 4.37 3.10
CA LEU A 28 4.04 3.52 2.47
C LEU A 28 3.01 2.99 3.49
N ILE A 29 3.47 2.46 4.62
CA ILE A 29 2.60 1.96 5.70
C ILE A 29 1.68 3.07 6.22
N SER A 30 2.21 4.28 6.41
CA SER A 30 1.43 5.44 6.86
C SER A 30 0.34 5.87 5.88
N ARG A 31 0.51 5.62 4.58
CA ARG A 31 -0.49 5.97 3.55
C ARG A 31 -1.53 4.87 3.34
N ILE A 32 -1.24 3.63 3.76
CA ILE A 32 -2.17 2.50 3.72
C ILE A 32 -3.05 2.47 4.98
N PHE A 33 -2.46 2.61 6.16
CA PHE A 33 -3.21 2.67 7.42
C PHE A 33 -3.73 4.08 7.68
N VAL A 34 -4.74 4.46 6.91
CA VAL A 34 -5.51 5.71 7.07
C VAL A 34 -6.97 5.35 7.35
N ALA A 35 -7.58 6.06 8.31
CA ALA A 35 -8.98 5.85 8.72
C ALA A 35 -9.96 6.17 7.58
N ASN A 36 -9.71 7.27 6.86
CA ASN A 36 -10.50 7.69 5.72
C ASN A 36 -10.09 6.88 4.47
N PRO A 37 -10.97 6.02 3.91
CA PRO A 37 -10.65 5.24 2.72
C PRO A 37 -10.40 6.11 1.48
N ALA A 38 -11.01 7.29 1.39
CA ALA A 38 -10.81 8.20 0.26
C ALA A 38 -9.41 8.84 0.22
N MET A 39 -8.70 8.83 1.36
CA MET A 39 -7.32 9.32 1.47
C MET A 39 -6.28 8.20 1.47
N ARG A 40 -6.73 6.94 1.45
CA ARG A 40 -5.85 5.77 1.43
C ARG A 40 -5.22 5.63 0.06
N PHE A 41 -3.94 5.27 0.02
CA PHE A 41 -3.30 4.92 -1.23
C PHE A 41 -4.06 3.83 -1.99
N THR A 42 -4.34 4.13 -3.24
CA THR A 42 -4.88 3.21 -4.23
C THR A 42 -3.82 2.19 -4.65
N MET A 43 -4.26 1.11 -5.29
CA MET A 43 -3.34 0.09 -5.80
C MET A 43 -2.34 0.66 -6.82
N THR A 44 -2.77 1.65 -7.60
CA THR A 44 -1.91 2.35 -8.57
C THR A 44 -0.85 3.18 -7.87
N GLU A 45 -1.20 3.91 -6.81
CA GLU A 45 -0.22 4.67 -6.01
C GLU A 45 0.80 3.75 -5.31
N ILE A 46 0.36 2.59 -4.81
CA ILE A 46 1.25 1.59 -4.19
C ILE A 46 2.24 1.04 -5.22
N ARG A 47 1.78 0.66 -6.41
CA ARG A 47 2.65 0.12 -7.48
C ARG A 47 3.70 1.12 -7.96
N ASN A 48 3.36 2.42 -7.95
CA ASN A 48 4.28 3.49 -8.33
C ASN A 48 5.18 3.96 -7.18
N HIS A 49 5.00 3.46 -5.96
CA HIS A 49 5.76 3.91 -4.81
C HIS A 49 7.20 3.38 -4.85
N GLU A 50 8.17 4.24 -4.51
CA GLU A 50 9.62 3.93 -4.59
C GLU A 50 9.99 2.65 -3.82
N TRP A 51 9.39 2.43 -2.64
CA TRP A 51 9.61 1.21 -1.88
C TRP A 51 9.16 -0.06 -2.61
N PHE A 52 8.06 0.00 -3.38
CA PHE A 52 7.55 -1.15 -4.15
C PHE A 52 8.42 -1.45 -5.37
N LEU A 53 8.92 -0.40 -6.03
CA LEU A 53 9.78 -0.53 -7.20
C LEU A 53 11.21 -0.96 -6.84
N LYS A 54 11.64 -0.73 -5.60
CA LYS A 54 12.98 -1.07 -5.13
C LYS A 54 13.18 -2.59 -5.06
N ASN A 55 13.99 -3.12 -5.98
CA ASN A 55 14.26 -4.55 -6.20
C ASN A 55 13.06 -5.36 -6.71
N LEU A 56 12.11 -4.73 -7.41
CA LEU A 56 11.07 -5.47 -8.09
C LEU A 56 11.69 -6.30 -9.24
N PRO A 57 11.54 -7.64 -9.25
CA PRO A 57 12.00 -8.47 -10.36
C PRO A 57 11.31 -8.04 -11.66
N ALA A 58 12.05 -8.05 -12.77
CA ALA A 58 11.50 -7.69 -14.09
C ALA A 58 10.30 -8.57 -14.50
N ASP A 59 10.26 -9.82 -14.03
CA ASP A 59 9.15 -10.77 -14.28
C ASP A 59 7.85 -10.40 -13.54
N LEU A 60 7.96 -9.60 -12.47
CA LEU A 60 6.83 -9.07 -11.70
C LEU A 60 6.49 -7.62 -12.06
N MET A 61 7.26 -7.00 -12.96
CA MET A 61 6.86 -5.76 -13.62
C MET A 61 5.78 -6.10 -14.66
N ASP A 62 4.61 -6.52 -14.18
CA ASP A 62 3.46 -6.89 -15.01
C ASP A 62 2.84 -5.64 -15.65
N ASP A 63 2.88 -5.60 -16.99
CA ASP A 63 1.85 -5.27 -18.01
C ASP A 63 0.63 -4.38 -17.65
N SER A 64 0.72 -3.58 -16.59
CA SER A 64 -0.35 -2.66 -16.16
C SER A 64 -0.47 -1.43 -17.06
N ILE A 65 0.41 -1.28 -18.05
CA ILE A 65 0.20 -0.40 -19.21
C ILE A 65 -0.72 -1.06 -20.27
N MET A 66 -0.81 -2.40 -20.34
CA MET A 66 -1.62 -3.14 -21.33
C MET A 66 -3.01 -3.58 -20.84
N ARG A 67 -3.33 -3.52 -19.54
CA ARG A 67 -4.65 -3.94 -19.02
C ARG A 67 -5.85 -3.04 -19.34
N ASN A 68 -5.69 -1.99 -20.16
CA ASN A 68 -6.81 -1.20 -20.70
C ASN A 68 -7.52 -1.88 -21.90
N GLN A 69 -7.25 -3.16 -22.21
CA GLN A 69 -7.77 -3.81 -23.43
C GLN A 69 -8.98 -4.74 -23.26
N TYR A 70 -9.74 -4.65 -22.16
CA TYR A 70 -11.08 -5.25 -22.11
C TYR A 70 -12.13 -4.16 -21.96
N GLU A 71 -12.30 -3.39 -23.03
CA GLU A 71 -13.51 -2.60 -23.26
C GLU A 71 -14.54 -3.58 -23.83
N GLU A 72 -15.59 -3.90 -23.06
CA GLU A 72 -16.71 -4.70 -23.55
C GLU A 72 -17.38 -3.93 -24.71
N PRO A 73 -17.50 -4.50 -25.92
CA PRO A 73 -18.27 -3.87 -26.98
C PRO A 73 -19.76 -3.93 -26.64
N ASP A 74 -20.45 -2.79 -26.80
CA ASP A 74 -21.92 -2.64 -26.71
C ASP A 74 -22.67 -3.57 -27.69
#